data_AF-A0AAU0LB50-F1
#
_entry.id   AF-A0AAU0LB50-F1
#
_cell.length_a   1.000
_cell.length_b   1.000
_cell.length_c   1.000
_cell.angle_alpha   90.00
_cell.angle_beta   90.00
_cell.angle_gamma   90.00
#
_symmetry.space_group_name_H-M   'P 1'
#
loop_
_entity.id
_entity.type
_entity.pdbx_description
1 polymer ?
#
loop_
_entity_poly.entity_id
_entity_poly.type
_entity_poly.pdbx_seq_one_letter_code
_entity_poly.pdbx_strand_id
1 'polypeptide(L)'
;MSVRWWEKTVEYKFLMSVASQKKLFLAPLDGEHEQAGDAIFSANNRWLLIEFKKDSTAIRSEMQKFIQYDKARKILSPYDAHHYIVYGKASSSVPAELELYAHTYFSRVARNLNDMLSSGKQFPDFSRYIEQYIKLKKCQAGGSGSRMTIEDYSLVAGVNADNHVVECLSLSEFQRQLGLELQQEHNRTRGYDGPSL
;
A
#
# COMPACT_ATOMS: atom_id res chain seq x y z
N MET A 1 21.86 29.03 -6.03
CA MET A 1 21.88 27.63 -6.52
C MET A 1 20.46 27.09 -6.45
N SER A 2 19.94 26.43 -7.49
CA SER A 2 18.62 25.77 -7.40
C SER A 2 18.80 24.37 -6.82
N VAL A 3 18.09 24.07 -5.74
CA VAL A 3 18.07 22.72 -5.16
C VAL A 3 17.29 21.81 -6.08
N ARG A 4 17.89 20.66 -6.44
CA ARG A 4 17.23 19.60 -7.19
C ARG A 4 16.97 18.43 -6.25
N TRP A 5 15.78 17.84 -6.34
CA TRP A 5 15.43 16.60 -5.66
C TRP A 5 14.83 15.60 -6.64
N TRP A 6 14.84 14.34 -6.21
CA TRP A 6 14.32 13.20 -6.96
C TRP A 6 13.13 12.58 -6.21
N GLU A 7 12.44 11.63 -6.83
CA GLU A 7 11.36 10.89 -6.18
C GLU A 7 11.81 10.21 -4.89
N LYS A 8 12.99 9.56 -4.89
CA LYS A 8 13.60 9.00 -3.68
C LYS A 8 13.87 10.04 -2.59
N THR A 9 14.11 11.31 -2.94
CA THR A 9 14.26 12.38 -1.94
C THR A 9 12.92 12.69 -1.25
N VAL A 10 11.81 12.63 -2.01
CA VAL A 10 10.45 12.79 -1.47
C VAL A 10 10.12 11.63 -0.53
N GLU A 11 10.39 10.40 -0.97
CA GLU A 11 10.24 9.19 -0.17
C GLU A 11 11.02 9.30 1.14
N TYR A 12 12.33 9.54 1.10
CA TYR A 12 13.15 9.64 2.32
C TYR A 12 12.70 10.75 3.27
N LYS A 13 12.33 11.93 2.74
CA LYS A 13 11.78 12.99 3.59
C LYS A 13 10.48 12.54 4.25
N PHE A 14 9.64 11.80 3.54
CA PHE A 14 8.42 11.23 4.10
C PHE A 14 8.75 10.21 5.20
N LEU A 15 9.66 9.26 4.94
CA LEU A 15 10.10 8.26 5.93
C LEU A 15 10.60 8.92 7.22
N MET A 16 11.47 9.94 7.11
CA MET A 16 11.98 10.69 8.26
C MET A 16 10.86 11.43 9.01
N SER A 17 9.88 11.99 8.28
CA SER A 17 8.74 12.70 8.87
C SER A 17 7.81 11.75 9.63
N VAL A 18 7.68 10.50 9.19
CA VAL A 18 6.90 9.46 9.86
C VAL A 18 7.67 8.89 11.07
N ALA A 19 8.94 8.53 10.89
CA ALA A 19 9.79 7.97 11.93
C ALA A 19 9.97 8.93 13.12
N SER A 20 10.17 10.22 12.87
CA SER A 20 10.27 11.25 13.91
C SER A 20 8.99 11.39 14.75
N GLN A 21 7.84 10.98 14.23
CA GLN A 21 6.58 10.98 14.98
C GLN A 21 6.41 9.73 15.85
N LYS A 22 7.33 8.75 15.79
CA LYS A 22 7.20 7.41 16.41
C LYS A 22 5.89 6.71 16.05
N LYS A 23 5.32 7.08 14.90
CA LYS A 23 4.10 6.47 14.39
C LYS A 23 4.52 5.51 13.29
N LEU A 24 3.95 4.32 13.34
CA LEU A 24 3.80 3.39 12.22
C LEU A 24 4.96 2.44 11.91
N PHE A 25 4.49 1.33 11.32
CA PHE A 25 5.25 0.35 10.56
C PHE A 25 5.29 0.77 9.09
N LEU A 26 6.44 0.51 8.45
CA LEU A 26 6.71 0.94 7.09
C LEU A 26 7.28 -0.21 6.26
N ALA A 27 6.55 -0.57 5.21
CA ALA A 27 6.91 -1.62 4.27
C ALA A 27 7.14 -1.00 2.87
N PRO A 28 8.39 -0.68 2.50
CA PRO A 28 8.69 -0.32 1.12
C PRO A 28 8.45 -1.54 0.22
N LEU A 29 7.83 -1.33 -0.94
CA LEU A 29 7.60 -2.37 -1.93
C LEU A 29 8.66 -2.28 -3.03
N ASP A 30 9.07 -3.43 -3.58
CA ASP A 30 10.06 -3.51 -4.66
C ASP A 30 9.69 -4.64 -5.65
N GLY A 31 10.19 -4.54 -6.88
CA GLY A 31 9.98 -5.52 -7.94
C GLY A 31 8.52 -5.64 -8.41
N GLU A 32 8.01 -6.86 -8.60
CA GLU A 32 6.64 -7.09 -9.08
C GLU A 32 5.55 -6.54 -8.13
N HIS A 33 5.90 -6.30 -6.86
CA HIS A 33 5.01 -5.76 -5.84
C HIS A 33 4.80 -4.23 -5.96
N GLU A 34 5.60 -3.51 -6.75
CA GLU A 34 5.36 -2.08 -7.08
C GLU A 34 4.05 -1.87 -7.86
N GLN A 35 3.41 -2.94 -8.34
CA GLN A 35 2.11 -2.86 -8.99
C GLN A 35 1.03 -2.31 -8.05
N ALA A 36 1.06 -2.63 -6.76
CA ALA A 36 0.17 -2.04 -5.77
C ALA A 36 0.55 -0.59 -5.46
N GLY A 37 1.83 -0.27 -5.36
CA GLY A 37 2.35 1.08 -5.18
C GLY A 37 3.74 1.05 -4.56
N ASP A 38 4.33 2.21 -4.31
CA ASP A 38 5.73 2.30 -3.85
C ASP A 38 5.90 1.85 -2.37
N ALA A 39 4.86 2.02 -1.55
CA ALA A 39 4.91 1.60 -0.15
C ALA A 39 3.53 1.31 0.45
N ILE A 40 3.51 0.35 1.38
CA ILE A 40 2.35 0.05 2.23
C ILE A 40 2.68 0.46 3.66
N PHE A 41 1.71 1.12 4.30
CA PHE A 41 1.80 1.57 5.68
C PHE A 41 0.71 0.93 6.52
N SER A 42 1.08 0.45 7.71
CA SER A 42 0.12 -0.05 8.70
C SER A 42 0.37 0.60 10.06
N ALA A 43 -0.69 1.12 10.70
CA ALA A 43 -0.69 1.38 12.13
C ALA A 43 -2.02 1.00 12.72
N ASN A 44 -1.99 0.36 13.89
CA ASN A 44 -3.19 -0.10 14.60
C ASN A 44 -4.12 -0.93 13.69
N ASN A 45 -3.54 -1.79 12.84
CA ASN A 45 -4.26 -2.60 11.85
C ASN A 45 -5.05 -1.80 10.79
N ARG A 46 -4.60 -0.58 10.51
CA ARG A 46 -5.15 0.28 9.45
C ARG A 46 -4.11 0.49 8.36
N TRP A 47 -4.49 0.15 7.15
CA TRP A 47 -3.64 0.01 5.98
C TRP A 47 -3.80 1.18 5.03
N LEU A 48 -2.68 1.64 4.49
CA LEU A 48 -2.55 2.75 3.57
C LEU A 48 -1.67 2.32 2.41
N LEU A 49 -2.00 2.82 1.22
CA LEU A 49 -1.21 2.68 0.02
C LEU A 49 -0.64 4.05 -0.37
N ILE A 50 0.66 4.11 -0.66
CA ILE A 50 1.34 5.36 -1.02
C ILE A 50 2.11 5.18 -2.32
N GLU A 51 1.95 6.17 -3.20
CA GLU A 51 2.68 6.35 -4.45
C GLU A 51 3.47 7.67 -4.33
N PHE A 52 4.79 7.61 -4.36
CA PHE A 52 5.65 8.78 -4.33
C PHE A 52 5.82 9.35 -5.73
N LYS A 53 5.88 10.68 -5.82
CA LYS A 53 6.26 11.39 -7.03
C LYS A 53 7.24 12.50 -6.72
N LYS A 54 8.19 12.73 -7.62
CA LYS A 54 9.12 13.86 -7.51
C LYS A 54 8.40 15.20 -7.28
N ASP A 55 7.39 15.47 -8.09
CA ASP A 55 6.60 16.70 -8.06
C ASP A 55 5.21 16.46 -8.69
N SER A 56 4.35 17.49 -8.69
CA SER A 56 3.00 17.39 -9.23
C SER A 56 2.93 17.11 -10.73
N THR A 57 4.00 17.38 -11.49
CA THR A 57 4.02 17.14 -12.94
C THR A 57 4.26 15.67 -13.25
N ALA A 58 5.03 14.97 -12.40
CA ALA A 58 5.26 13.53 -12.48
C ALA A 58 4.02 12.67 -12.18
N ILE A 59 2.95 13.27 -11.66
CA ILE A 59 1.66 12.59 -11.45
C ILE A 59 1.03 12.11 -12.77
N ARG A 60 1.26 12.83 -13.87
CA ARG A 60 0.61 12.49 -15.15
C ARG A 60 1.03 11.11 -15.67
N SER A 61 2.30 10.74 -15.49
CA SER A 61 2.78 9.41 -15.91
C SER A 61 2.16 8.29 -15.10
N GLU A 62 1.80 8.55 -13.84
CA GLU A 62 1.08 7.59 -13.00
C GLU A 62 -0.31 7.26 -13.58
N MET A 63 -1.03 8.27 -14.04
CA MET A 63 -2.35 8.10 -14.65
C MET A 63 -2.29 7.29 -15.96
N GLN A 64 -1.15 7.34 -16.66
CA GLN A 64 -0.93 6.61 -17.92
C GLN A 64 -0.74 5.11 -17.70
N LYS A 65 -0.56 4.63 -16.46
CA LYS A 65 -0.52 3.19 -16.13
C LYS A 65 -1.90 2.49 -16.26
N PHE A 66 -2.96 3.24 -16.58
CA PHE A 66 -4.31 2.72 -16.75
C PHE A 66 -4.72 2.81 -18.21
N ILE A 67 -5.15 1.69 -18.79
CA ILE A 67 -5.76 1.67 -20.13
C ILE A 67 -7.01 2.57 -20.17
N GLN A 68 -7.80 2.60 -19.09
CA GLN A 68 -9.00 3.42 -18.96
C GLN A 68 -9.01 4.15 -17.61
N TYR A 69 -8.14 5.16 -17.44
CA TYR A 69 -8.02 5.90 -16.18
C TYR A 69 -9.36 6.46 -15.69
N ASP A 70 -10.18 7.05 -16.58
CA ASP A 70 -11.47 7.63 -16.17
C ASP A 70 -12.46 6.59 -15.63
N LYS A 71 -12.41 5.36 -16.18
CA LYS A 71 -13.20 4.25 -15.66
C LYS A 71 -12.69 3.82 -14.30
N ALA A 72 -11.38 3.68 -14.14
CA ALA A 72 -10.76 3.35 -12.85
C ALA A 72 -11.10 4.39 -11.78
N ARG A 73 -10.98 5.68 -12.12
CA ARG A 73 -11.34 6.81 -11.25
C ARG A 73 -12.80 6.76 -10.82
N LYS A 74 -13.74 6.53 -11.74
CA LYS A 74 -15.18 6.43 -11.39
C LYS A 74 -15.46 5.29 -10.42
N ILE A 75 -14.77 4.15 -10.56
CA ILE A 75 -14.96 2.97 -9.72
C ILE A 75 -14.30 3.15 -8.35
N LEU A 76 -13.07 3.67 -8.31
CA LEU A 76 -12.22 3.62 -7.13
C LEU A 76 -12.20 4.92 -6.30
N SER A 77 -12.50 6.08 -6.88
CA SER A 77 -12.52 7.34 -6.13
C SER A 77 -13.46 7.39 -4.93
N PRO A 78 -14.61 6.67 -4.88
CA PRO A 78 -15.41 6.62 -3.66
C PRO A 78 -14.73 5.89 -2.49
N TYR A 79 -13.71 5.09 -2.78
CA TYR A 79 -13.06 4.19 -1.82
C TYR A 79 -11.58 4.54 -1.57
N ASP A 80 -11.03 5.55 -2.23
CA ASP A 80 -9.58 5.85 -2.26
C ASP A 80 -9.07 6.68 -1.07
N ALA A 81 -9.86 6.84 -0.02
CA ALA A 81 -9.51 7.63 1.16
C ALA A 81 -8.28 7.10 1.94
N HIS A 82 -7.69 5.99 1.51
CA HIS A 82 -6.52 5.33 2.08
C HIS A 82 -5.42 5.07 1.04
N HIS A 83 -5.54 5.64 -0.15
CA HIS A 83 -4.57 5.53 -1.23
C HIS A 83 -4.14 6.93 -1.67
N TYR A 84 -2.86 7.22 -1.53
CA TYR A 84 -2.32 8.58 -1.63
C TYR A 84 -1.20 8.71 -2.65
N ILE A 85 -1.14 9.88 -3.27
CA ILE A 85 0.07 10.35 -3.95
C ILE A 85 0.75 11.37 -3.05
N VAL A 86 2.03 11.14 -2.75
CA VAL A 86 2.88 12.06 -1.97
C VAL A 86 3.94 12.64 -2.88
N TYR A 87 4.07 13.97 -2.90
CA TYR A 87 5.01 14.64 -3.81
C TYR A 87 5.69 15.87 -3.20
N GLY A 88 6.84 16.20 -3.78
CA GLY A 88 7.67 17.32 -3.38
C GLY A 88 7.29 18.64 -4.06
N LYS A 89 7.42 19.75 -3.32
CA LYS A 89 7.41 21.11 -3.86
C LYS A 89 8.44 21.96 -3.13
N ALA A 90 9.09 22.89 -3.82
CA ALA A 90 9.94 23.87 -3.14
C ALA A 90 9.07 24.71 -2.20
N SER A 91 9.56 24.94 -0.98
CA SER A 91 8.94 25.91 -0.08
C SER A 91 8.93 27.29 -0.74
N SER A 92 7.80 27.96 -0.60
CA SER A 92 7.68 29.37 -1.03
C SER A 92 8.23 30.32 0.04
N SER A 93 8.44 29.84 1.26
CA SER A 93 8.80 30.64 2.43
C SER A 93 10.27 30.45 2.84
N VAL A 94 10.82 29.25 2.64
CA VAL A 94 12.19 28.92 3.05
C VAL A 94 13.02 28.49 1.83
N PRO A 95 14.08 29.23 1.47
CA PRO A 95 14.98 28.84 0.39
C PRO A 95 15.57 27.45 0.64
N ALA A 96 15.67 26.65 -0.42
CA ALA A 96 16.27 25.30 -0.36
C ALA A 96 15.50 24.26 0.49
N GLU A 97 14.28 24.58 0.95
CA GLU A 97 13.44 23.61 1.66
C GLU A 97 12.51 22.86 0.70
N LEU A 98 12.48 21.53 0.84
CA LEU A 98 11.51 20.65 0.19
C LEU A 98 10.28 20.50 1.09
N GLU A 99 9.10 20.85 0.65
CA GLU A 99 7.82 20.58 1.34
C GLU A 99 7.15 19.34 0.75
N LEU A 100 6.44 18.58 1.59
CA LEU A 100 5.67 17.42 1.18
C LEU A 100 4.19 17.78 1.08
N TYR A 101 3.57 17.36 -0.02
CA TYR A 101 2.15 17.48 -0.26
C TYR A 101 1.56 16.09 -0.50
N ALA A 102 0.33 15.88 -0.06
CA ALA A 102 -0.39 14.63 -0.27
C ALA A 102 -1.82 14.89 -0.72
N HIS A 103 -2.33 14.04 -1.60
CA HIS A 103 -3.74 13.97 -1.91
C HIS A 103 -4.15 12.53 -2.20
N THR A 104 -5.44 12.21 -2.06
CA THR A 104 -5.97 10.90 -2.47
C THR A 104 -5.78 10.66 -3.96
N TYR A 105 -5.53 9.41 -4.34
CA TYR A 105 -5.02 9.06 -5.68
C TYR A 105 -5.99 9.42 -6.83
N PHE A 106 -7.26 9.07 -6.70
CA PHE A 106 -8.30 9.26 -7.72
C PHE A 106 -9.18 10.48 -7.47
N SER A 107 -9.56 10.72 -6.22
CA SER A 107 -10.45 11.82 -5.81
C SER A 107 -9.72 13.16 -5.69
N ARG A 108 -8.37 13.16 -5.61
CA ARG A 108 -7.53 14.37 -5.55
C ARG A 108 -7.83 15.28 -4.36
N VAL A 109 -8.33 14.70 -3.28
CA VAL A 109 -8.60 15.41 -2.03
C VAL A 109 -7.30 15.62 -1.29
N ALA A 110 -6.88 16.88 -1.16
CA ALA A 110 -5.66 17.25 -0.43
C ALA A 110 -5.77 16.87 1.07
N ARG A 111 -4.66 16.38 1.62
CA ARG A 111 -4.51 16.02 3.03
C ARG A 111 -3.13 16.43 3.53
N ASN A 112 -3.05 16.89 4.77
CA ASN A 112 -1.76 16.94 5.45
C ASN A 112 -1.31 15.51 5.82
N LEU A 113 -0.02 15.34 6.12
CA LEU A 113 0.54 14.01 6.39
C LEU A 113 -0.10 13.35 7.62
N ASN A 114 -0.43 14.09 8.68
CA ASN A 114 -0.99 13.51 9.90
C ASN A 114 -2.39 12.93 9.68
N ASP A 115 -3.24 13.65 8.93
CA ASP A 115 -4.58 13.21 8.57
C ASP A 115 -4.53 12.00 7.64
N MET A 116 -3.59 12.02 6.68
CA MET A 116 -3.30 10.91 5.78
C MET A 116 -2.91 9.64 6.54
N LEU A 117 -1.96 9.75 7.47
CA LEU A 117 -1.51 8.62 8.28
C LEU A 117 -2.63 8.05 9.18
N SER A 118 -3.66 8.86 9.47
CA SER A 118 -4.80 8.48 10.30
C SER A 118 -6.00 7.98 9.49
N SER A 119 -5.92 7.90 8.16
CA SER A 119 -7.07 7.56 7.30
C SER A 119 -7.15 6.10 6.86
N GLY A 120 -6.16 5.27 7.23
CA GLY A 120 -6.04 3.88 6.77
C GLY A 120 -7.30 3.02 6.97
N LYS A 121 -7.43 1.94 6.21
CA LYS A 121 -8.59 1.04 6.29
C LYS A 121 -8.25 -0.28 6.95
N GLN A 122 -9.24 -0.93 7.55
CA GLN A 122 -9.05 -2.30 8.02
C GLN A 122 -8.77 -3.20 6.80
N PHE A 123 -8.03 -4.28 7.04
CA PHE A 123 -7.55 -5.17 5.98
C PHE A 123 -8.64 -5.62 4.99
N PRO A 124 -9.88 -6.02 5.39
CA PRO A 124 -10.89 -6.47 4.43
C PRO A 124 -11.34 -5.41 3.41
N ASP A 125 -11.35 -4.14 3.81
CA ASP A 125 -11.70 -3.04 2.90
C ASP A 125 -10.49 -2.63 2.06
N PHE A 126 -9.30 -2.67 2.65
CA PHE A 126 -8.04 -2.42 1.97
C PHE A 126 -7.77 -3.46 0.87
N SER A 127 -7.87 -4.74 1.18
CA SER A 127 -7.62 -5.83 0.22
C SER A 127 -8.58 -5.76 -0.97
N ARG A 128 -9.88 -5.57 -0.70
CA ARG A 128 -10.89 -5.39 -1.76
C ARG A 128 -10.57 -4.22 -2.68
N TYR A 129 -10.09 -3.11 -2.12
CA TYR A 129 -9.67 -1.95 -2.90
C TYR A 129 -8.45 -2.28 -3.76
N ILE A 130 -7.40 -2.89 -3.18
CA ILE A 130 -6.16 -3.24 -3.88
C ILE A 130 -6.41 -4.23 -5.03
N GLU A 131 -7.22 -5.27 -4.81
CA GLU A 131 -7.58 -6.23 -5.86
C GLU A 131 -8.24 -5.54 -7.07
N GLN A 132 -9.16 -4.62 -6.82
CA GLN A 132 -9.81 -3.85 -7.87
C GLN A 132 -8.83 -2.86 -8.53
N TYR A 133 -7.98 -2.22 -7.75
CA TYR A 133 -6.94 -1.31 -8.20
C TYR A 133 -5.97 -2.00 -9.17
N ILE A 134 -5.35 -3.11 -8.75
CA ILE A 134 -4.42 -3.91 -9.57
C ILE A 134 -5.14 -4.39 -10.84
N LYS A 135 -6.38 -4.90 -10.73
CA LYS A 135 -7.14 -5.36 -11.90
C LYS A 135 -7.37 -4.26 -12.95
N LEU A 136 -7.51 -3.01 -12.53
CA LEU A 136 -7.77 -1.86 -13.41
C LEU A 136 -6.48 -1.20 -13.91
N LYS A 137 -5.37 -1.35 -13.19
CA LYS A 137 -4.01 -0.93 -13.58
C LYS A 137 -3.45 -1.98 -14.55
N LYS A 138 -3.61 -1.76 -15.87
CA LYS A 138 -3.24 -2.76 -16.89
C LYS A 138 -1.94 -2.40 -17.62
N CYS A 139 -1.08 -3.43 -17.68
CA CYS A 139 0.19 -3.59 -18.39
C CYS A 139 0.33 -2.81 -19.70
N GLN A 140 1.38 -1.98 -19.79
CA GLN A 140 2.11 -1.80 -21.04
C GLN A 140 3.55 -2.29 -20.87
N ALA A 141 3.98 -3.08 -21.86
CA ALA A 141 5.30 -3.65 -22.13
C ALA A 141 5.67 -5.00 -21.47
N GLY A 142 5.35 -6.10 -22.17
CA GLY A 142 6.33 -7.16 -22.48
C GLY A 142 6.82 -8.12 -21.38
N GLY A 143 6.40 -7.99 -20.13
CA GLY A 143 6.76 -8.95 -19.07
C GLY A 143 5.67 -10.01 -18.86
N SER A 144 6.04 -11.28 -18.86
CA SER A 144 5.23 -12.39 -18.33
C SER A 144 5.14 -12.28 -16.79
N GLY A 145 4.59 -11.18 -16.28
CA GLY A 145 4.42 -10.95 -14.85
C GLY A 145 3.14 -11.64 -14.38
N SER A 146 3.28 -12.49 -13.37
CA SER A 146 2.18 -13.17 -12.68
C SER A 146 1.12 -12.15 -12.24
N ARG A 147 -0.16 -12.52 -12.30
CA ARG A 147 -1.27 -11.67 -11.81
C ARG A 147 -1.20 -11.64 -10.28
N MET A 148 -0.47 -10.68 -9.72
CA MET A 148 -0.30 -10.50 -8.28
C MET A 148 -1.66 -10.38 -7.57
N THR A 149 -1.80 -11.12 -6.49
CA THR A 149 -2.93 -11.16 -5.57
C THR A 149 -2.52 -10.57 -4.23
N ILE A 150 -3.47 -10.30 -3.33
CA ILE A 150 -3.14 -9.80 -1.98
C ILE A 150 -2.30 -10.82 -1.18
N GLU A 151 -2.38 -12.10 -1.54
CA GLU A 151 -1.59 -13.20 -0.98
C GLU A 151 -0.11 -13.11 -1.36
N ASP A 152 0.26 -12.33 -2.38
CA ASP A 152 1.67 -12.06 -2.69
C ASP A 152 2.27 -10.97 -1.79
N TYR A 153 1.42 -10.14 -1.16
CA TYR A 153 1.82 -9.11 -0.18
C TYR A 153 1.77 -9.62 1.27
N SER A 154 1.71 -10.93 1.44
CA SER A 154 1.40 -11.60 2.70
C SER A 154 2.61 -11.72 3.65
N LEU A 155 3.82 -11.45 3.16
CA LEU A 155 5.06 -11.52 3.96
C LEU A 155 5.92 -10.26 3.78
N VAL A 156 5.30 -9.08 3.80
CA VAL A 156 6.10 -7.84 3.69
C VAL A 156 6.68 -7.50 5.06
N ALA A 157 7.98 -7.72 5.21
CA ALA A 157 8.74 -7.23 6.34
C ALA A 157 8.85 -5.71 6.25
N GLY A 158 8.68 -5.05 7.38
CA GLY A 158 8.90 -3.61 7.49
C GLY A 158 9.44 -3.27 8.86
N VAL A 159 9.86 -2.02 9.01
CA VAL A 159 10.65 -1.60 10.18
C VAL A 159 9.92 -0.47 10.88
N ASN A 160 9.79 -0.56 12.20
CA ASN A 160 9.22 0.52 13.00
C ASN A 160 10.30 1.51 13.47
N ALA A 161 9.88 2.62 14.10
CA ALA A 161 10.79 3.68 14.55
C ALA A 161 11.83 3.23 15.61
N ASP A 162 11.62 2.08 16.24
CA ASP A 162 12.54 1.48 17.23
C ASP A 162 13.46 0.42 16.59
N ASN A 163 13.50 0.35 15.25
CA ASN A 163 14.26 -0.62 14.45
C ASN A 163 13.83 -2.09 14.64
N HIS A 164 12.64 -2.34 15.20
CA HIS A 164 12.10 -3.69 15.21
C HIS A 164 11.52 -4.03 13.84
N VAL A 165 11.88 -5.22 13.35
CA VAL A 165 11.20 -5.83 12.22
C VAL A 165 9.79 -6.19 12.68
N VAL A 166 8.80 -5.74 11.93
CA VAL A 166 7.41 -6.14 12.06
C VAL A 166 7.04 -6.81 10.74
N GLU A 167 6.15 -7.78 10.77
CA GLU A 167 5.73 -8.50 9.58
C GLU A 167 4.29 -8.12 9.25
N CYS A 168 4.04 -7.69 8.02
CA CYS A 168 2.69 -7.59 7.49
C CYS A 168 2.28 -8.95 6.99
N LEU A 169 1.46 -9.63 7.79
CA LEU A 169 0.78 -10.86 7.41
C LEU A 169 -0.52 -10.55 6.67
N SER A 170 -0.88 -11.39 5.70
CA SER A 170 -2.26 -11.43 5.22
C SER A 170 -3.22 -11.76 6.37
N LEU A 171 -4.50 -11.41 6.25
CA LEU A 171 -5.48 -11.74 7.29
C LEU A 171 -5.54 -13.25 7.60
N SER A 172 -5.39 -14.11 6.58
CA SER A 172 -5.36 -15.57 6.74
C SER A 172 -4.12 -16.04 7.51
N GLU A 173 -2.94 -15.48 7.24
CA GLU A 173 -1.73 -15.79 7.99
C GLU A 173 -1.74 -15.20 9.40
N PHE A 174 -2.27 -13.99 9.58
CA PHE A 174 -2.46 -13.38 10.89
C PHE A 174 -3.41 -14.22 11.75
N GLN A 175 -4.50 -14.71 11.17
CA GLN A 175 -5.42 -15.66 11.82
C GLN A 175 -4.74 -16.99 12.16
N ARG A 176 -3.92 -17.53 11.26
CA ARG A 176 -3.12 -18.76 11.49
C ARG A 176 -2.10 -18.56 12.63
N GLN A 177 -1.41 -17.42 12.65
CA GLN A 177 -0.38 -17.12 13.66
C GLN A 177 -0.97 -16.85 15.05
N LEU A 178 -2.19 -16.31 15.12
CA LEU A 178 -2.95 -16.13 16.37
C LEU A 178 -3.64 -17.41 16.89
N GLY A 179 -3.46 -18.55 16.22
CA GLY A 179 -4.05 -19.83 16.67
C GLY A 179 -5.56 -19.94 16.45
N LEU A 180 -6.12 -19.22 15.46
CA LEU A 180 -7.51 -19.41 15.02
C LEU A 180 -7.63 -20.51 13.96
N GLU A 181 -6.91 -21.63 14.15
CA GLU A 181 -7.29 -22.89 13.52
C GLU A 181 -8.61 -23.35 14.15
N LEU A 182 -9.72 -22.83 13.65
CA LEU A 182 -11.01 -23.46 13.85
C LEU A 182 -10.92 -24.86 13.23
N GLN A 183 -10.78 -25.84 14.12
CA GLN A 183 -11.10 -27.25 13.98
C GLN A 183 -12.06 -27.54 12.81
N GLN A 184 -11.56 -27.71 11.60
CA GLN A 184 -12.36 -28.22 10.48
C GLN A 184 -11.56 -29.17 9.58
N GLU A 185 -10.77 -30.07 10.15
CA GLU A 185 -10.34 -31.30 9.45
C GLU A 185 -10.36 -32.54 10.36
N HIS A 186 -11.40 -32.71 11.18
CA HIS A 186 -11.61 -33.99 11.89
C HIS A 186 -13.03 -34.59 11.80
N ASN A 187 -13.89 -34.08 10.91
CA ASN A 187 -15.21 -34.67 10.66
C ASN A 187 -15.39 -35.19 9.22
N ARG A 188 -14.33 -35.69 8.59
CA ARG A 188 -14.43 -36.50 7.36
C ARG A 188 -13.51 -37.71 7.40
N THR A 189 -13.75 -38.62 8.34
CA THR A 189 -13.64 -40.10 8.18
C THR A 189 -13.96 -40.79 9.52
N ARG A 190 -15.21 -40.68 9.96
CA ARG A 190 -15.83 -41.74 10.77
C ARG A 190 -17.00 -42.30 9.96
N GLY A 191 -16.81 -43.50 9.44
CA GLY A 191 -17.84 -44.23 8.71
C GLY A 191 -17.23 -45.07 7.61
N TYR A 192 -16.63 -46.19 7.99
CA TYR A 192 -16.95 -47.51 7.42
C TYR A 192 -16.26 -48.57 8.29
N ASP A 193 -16.97 -49.01 9.32
CA ASP A 193 -16.77 -50.32 9.93
C ASP A 193 -17.40 -51.37 9.01
N GLY A 194 -16.64 -52.42 8.67
CA GLY A 194 -17.17 -53.64 8.06
C GLY A 194 -16.09 -54.53 7.45
N PRO A 195 -16.16 -55.86 7.60
CA PRO A 195 -15.19 -56.58 8.44
C PRO A 195 -14.21 -57.46 7.69
N SER A 196 -13.19 -57.88 8.42
CA SER A 196 -12.22 -58.93 8.07
C SER A 196 -12.89 -60.30 7.93
N LEU A 197 -12.79 -60.91 6.74
CA LEU A 197 -12.28 -62.25 6.41
C LEU A 197 -12.68 -62.61 4.97
#